data_AF-A0A973T2R9-F1
#
_entry.id   AF-A0A973T2R9-F1
#
_cell.length_a   1.000
_cell.length_b   1.000
_cell.length_c   1.000
_cell.angle_alpha   90.00
_cell.angle_beta   90.00
_cell.angle_gamma   90.00
#
_symmetry.space_group_name_H-M   'P 1'
#
loop_
_entity.id
_entity.type
_entity.pdbx_description
1 polymer ?
#
loop_
_entity_poly.entity_id
_entity_poly.type
_entity_poly.pdbx_seq_one_letter_code
_entity_poly.pdbx_strand_id
1 'polypeptide(L)'
;VVKAFNLCHEDVWRMRPPVFDGRPLSVPLCGDDETALARARELVGDVGCEAVFGGGLERAGLLEATAALFIALWVGEGADAQAIAPPLAYAAGPRPH
;
A
#
# COMPACT_ATOMS: atom_id res chain seq x y z
N VAL A 1 10.44 -11.01 10.41
CA VAL A 1 9.29 -10.09 10.64
C VAL A 1 8.92 -9.46 9.30
N VAL A 2 7.64 -9.16 9.06
CA VAL A 2 7.18 -8.45 7.86
C VAL A 2 6.35 -7.23 8.30
N LYS A 3 6.62 -6.07 7.71
CA LYS A 3 5.78 -4.87 7.82
C LYS A 3 4.81 -4.82 6.63
N ALA A 4 3.51 -4.75 6.92
CA ALA A 4 2.41 -4.68 5.96
C ALA A 4 1.13 -4.14 6.64
N PHE A 5 0.07 -3.94 5.85
CA PHE A 5 -1.30 -3.64 6.31
C PHE A 5 -1.48 -2.36 7.17
N ASN A 6 -0.51 -1.46 7.20
CA ASN A 6 -0.54 -0.26 8.03
C ASN A 6 -1.08 1.00 7.32
N LEU A 7 -1.34 0.94 6.00
CA LEU A 7 -1.78 2.09 5.20
C LEU A 7 -3.30 2.28 5.16
N CYS A 8 -4.08 1.39 5.76
CA CYS A 8 -5.54 1.48 5.73
C CYS A 8 -6.16 1.26 7.10
N HIS A 9 -7.33 1.88 7.29
CA HIS A 9 -8.23 1.63 8.42
C HIS A 9 -8.70 0.17 8.42
N GLU A 10 -9.02 -0.39 9.59
CA GLU A 10 -9.38 -1.82 9.69
C GLU A 10 -10.59 -2.21 8.82
N ASP A 11 -11.52 -1.28 8.60
CA ASP A 11 -12.73 -1.53 7.82
C ASP A 11 -12.45 -1.78 6.35
N VAL A 12 -11.35 -1.23 5.81
CA VAL A 12 -10.91 -1.55 4.44
C VAL A 12 -10.58 -3.04 4.33
N TRP A 13 -9.97 -3.62 5.37
CA TRP A 13 -9.64 -5.05 5.41
C TRP A 13 -10.85 -5.96 5.63
N ARG A 14 -12.04 -5.40 5.89
CA ARG A 14 -13.31 -6.14 5.94
C ARG A 14 -14.01 -6.20 4.57
N MET A 15 -13.59 -5.37 3.60
CA MET A 15 -14.09 -5.45 2.22
C MET A 15 -13.63 -6.77 1.56
N ARG A 16 -14.44 -7.27 0.62
CA ARG A 16 -14.20 -8.54 -0.09
C ARG A 16 -14.67 -8.45 -1.56
N PRO A 17 -13.80 -8.12 -2.54
CA PRO A 17 -12.43 -7.58 -2.40
C PRO A 17 -12.42 -6.04 -2.25
N PRO A 18 -11.34 -5.46 -1.68
CA PRO A 18 -11.11 -4.02 -1.70
C PRO A 18 -10.60 -3.57 -3.08
N VAL A 19 -11.52 -3.13 -3.93
CA VAL A 19 -11.24 -2.65 -5.30
C VAL A 19 -11.67 -1.20 -5.44
N PHE A 20 -10.78 -0.36 -5.98
CA PHE A 20 -10.98 1.08 -6.18
C PHE A 20 -10.59 1.45 -7.62
N ASP A 21 -11.48 2.12 -8.35
CA ASP A 21 -11.33 2.40 -9.79
C ASP A 21 -10.98 1.17 -10.63
N GLY A 22 -11.59 0.02 -10.31
CA GLY A 22 -11.31 -1.25 -11.00
C GLY A 22 -9.93 -1.85 -10.69
N ARG A 23 -9.17 -1.28 -9.75
CA ARG A 23 -7.85 -1.77 -9.33
C ARG A 23 -7.96 -2.40 -7.93
N PRO A 24 -7.51 -3.65 -7.73
CA PRO A 24 -7.33 -4.19 -6.39
C PRO A 24 -6.38 -3.31 -5.58
N LEU A 25 -6.66 -3.17 -4.29
CA LEU A 25 -5.79 -2.43 -3.37
C LEU A 25 -4.40 -3.09 -3.30
N SER A 26 -3.34 -2.28 -3.45
CA SER A 26 -1.96 -2.76 -3.29
C SER A 26 -1.48 -2.69 -1.83
N VAL A 27 -0.81 -3.73 -1.36
CA VAL A 27 -0.24 -3.83 0.00
C VAL A 27 1.28 -3.96 -0.07
N PRO A 28 2.05 -2.96 0.39
CA PRO A 28 3.50 -3.05 0.45
C PRO A 28 3.98 -4.00 1.55
N LEU A 29 4.97 -4.83 1.21
CA LEU A 29 5.61 -5.79 2.11
C LEU A 29 7.08 -5.43 2.30
N CYS A 30 7.51 -5.19 3.54
CA CYS A 30 8.93 -5.03 3.89
C CYS A 30 9.39 -6.13 4.84
N GLY A 31 10.47 -6.83 4.54
CA GLY A 31 11.02 -7.89 5.39
C GLY A 31 12.22 -8.61 4.78
N ASP A 32 12.98 -9.33 5.60
CA ASP A 32 14.25 -9.98 5.18
C ASP A 32 14.15 -11.50 5.00
N ASP A 33 13.11 -12.11 5.57
CA ASP A 33 12.90 -13.56 5.51
C ASP A 33 11.94 -13.91 4.37
N GLU A 34 12.43 -14.63 3.36
CA GLU A 34 11.66 -14.99 2.17
C GLU A 34 10.43 -15.83 2.50
N THR A 35 10.52 -16.71 3.50
CA THR A 35 9.39 -17.56 3.91
C THR A 35 8.27 -16.71 4.51
N ALA A 36 8.61 -15.77 5.39
CA ALA A 36 7.67 -14.85 6.00
C ALA A 36 7.05 -13.90 4.95
N LEU A 37 7.83 -13.44 3.98
CA LEU A 37 7.33 -12.64 2.86
C LEU A 37 6.35 -13.43 1.99
N ALA A 38 6.64 -14.70 1.70
CA ALA A 38 5.74 -15.57 0.95
C ALA A 38 4.40 -15.76 1.68
N ARG A 39 4.42 -15.98 3.00
CA ARG A 39 3.20 -16.06 3.81
C ARG A 39 2.42 -14.76 3.84
N ALA A 40 3.10 -13.62 3.98
CA ALA A 40 2.43 -12.32 3.94
C ALA A 40 1.78 -12.06 2.58
N ARG A 41 2.42 -12.47 1.49
CA ARG A 41 1.85 -12.39 0.13
C ARG A 41 0.61 -13.25 -0.02
N GLU A 42 0.59 -14.47 0.52
CA GLU A 42 -0.61 -15.33 0.56
C GLU A 42 -1.77 -14.62 1.27
N LEU A 43 -1.53 -14.05 2.46
CA LEU A 43 -2.55 -13.32 3.23
C LEU A 43 -3.11 -12.11 2.47
N VAL A 44 -2.26 -11.37 1.74
CA VAL A 44 -2.69 -10.25 0.88
C VAL A 44 -3.59 -10.76 -0.24
N GLY A 45 -3.24 -11.89 -0.87
CA GLY A 45 -4.06 -12.51 -1.91
C GLY A 45 -5.41 -13.02 -1.39
N ASP A 46 -5.44 -13.61 -0.19
CA ASP A 46 -6.65 -14.15 0.43
C ASP A 46 -7.71 -13.07 0.71
N VAL A 47 -7.30 -11.82 0.91
CA VAL A 47 -8.22 -10.68 1.07
C VAL A 47 -8.57 -9.99 -0.26
N GLY A 48 -8.06 -10.49 -1.39
CA GLY A 48 -8.32 -9.95 -2.72
C GLY A 48 -7.51 -8.69 -3.06
N CYS A 49 -6.37 -8.49 -2.40
CA CYS A 49 -5.42 -7.40 -2.64
C CYS A 49 -4.23 -7.86 -3.50
N GLU A 50 -3.43 -6.92 -3.97
CA GLU A 50 -2.18 -7.15 -4.70
C GLU A 50 -0.96 -6.86 -3.82
N ALA A 51 -0.05 -7.83 -3.66
CA ALA A 51 1.17 -7.63 -2.88
C ALA A 51 2.25 -6.92 -3.71
N VAL A 52 2.87 -5.89 -3.14
CA VAL A 52 4.01 -5.19 -3.75
C VAL A 52 5.22 -5.22 -2.83
N PHE A 53 6.42 -5.45 -3.37
CA PHE A 53 7.63 -5.54 -2.56
C PHE A 53 8.18 -4.15 -2.23
N GLY A 54 8.26 -3.82 -0.94
CA GLY A 54 8.77 -2.55 -0.42
C GLY A 54 10.27 -2.56 -0.09
N GLY A 55 10.91 -3.73 -0.03
CA GLY A 55 12.32 -3.91 0.32
C GLY A 55 12.52 -4.71 1.60
N GLY A 56 13.72 -4.63 2.18
CA GLY A 56 14.02 -5.30 3.44
C GLY A 56 13.38 -4.62 4.65
N LEU A 57 13.56 -5.21 5.83
CA LEU A 57 12.96 -4.72 7.07
C LEU A 57 13.50 -3.33 7.45
N GLU A 58 14.69 -2.94 6.98
CA GLU A 58 15.26 -1.61 7.17
C GLU A 58 14.37 -0.47 6.62
N ARG A 59 13.49 -0.79 5.67
CA ARG A 59 12.53 0.17 5.08
C ARG A 59 11.19 0.21 5.80
N ALA A 60 10.98 -0.60 6.85
CA ALA A 60 9.72 -0.60 7.60
C ALA A 60 9.40 0.78 8.20
N GLY A 61 10.41 1.51 8.68
CA GLY A 61 10.24 2.87 9.19
C GLY A 61 9.75 3.87 8.13
N LEU A 62 10.16 3.70 6.87
CA LEU A 62 9.63 4.53 5.76
C LEU A 62 8.15 4.25 5.54
N LEU A 63 7.76 2.97 5.54
CA LEU A 63 6.37 2.56 5.38
C LEU A 63 5.48 3.04 6.55
N GLU A 64 6.02 3.11 7.77
CA GLU A 64 5.35 3.71 8.93
C GLU A 64 5.18 5.22 8.79
N ALA A 65 6.24 5.91 8.38
CA ALA A 65 6.20 7.35 8.14
C ALA A 65 5.18 7.71 7.04
N THR A 66 5.07 6.89 5.99
CA THR A 66 4.03 7.06 4.96
C THR A 66 2.61 6.93 5.53
N ALA A 67 2.36 5.95 6.41
CA ALA A 67 1.06 5.82 7.07
C ALA A 67 0.73 7.06 7.91
N ALA A 68 1.70 7.54 8.71
CA ALA A 68 1.54 8.73 9.51
C ALA A 68 1.21 9.96 8.66
N LEU A 69 1.89 10.11 7.51
CA LEU A 69 1.61 11.18 6.55
C LEU A 69 0.19 11.08 5.96
N PHE A 70 -0.22 9.88 5.52
CA PHE A 70 -1.55 9.68 4.93
C PHE A 70 -2.66 9.98 5.93
N ILE A 71 -2.50 9.53 7.19
CA ILE A 71 -3.44 9.82 8.27
C ILE A 71 -3.53 11.33 8.52
N ALA A 72 -2.41 12.05 8.55
CA ALA A 72 -2.40 13.49 8.72
C ALA A 72 -3.14 14.22 7.59
N LEU A 73 -2.98 13.79 6.33
CA LEU A 73 -3.68 14.36 5.18
C LEU A 73 -5.19 14.09 5.22
N TRP A 74 -5.59 12.84 5.50
CA TRP A 74 -7.02 12.47 5.57
C TRP A 74 -7.74 13.14 6.73
N VAL A 75 -7.17 13.07 7.94
CA VAL A 75 -7.86 13.48 9.17
C VAL A 75 -7.62 14.96 9.48
N GLY A 76 -6.40 15.46 9.24
CA GLY A 76 -6.02 16.84 9.53
C GLY A 76 -6.53 17.82 8.49
N GLU A 77 -6.32 17.51 7.21
CA GLU A 77 -6.63 18.41 6.09
C GLU A 77 -7.93 18.06 5.35
N GLY A 78 -8.51 16.88 5.60
CA GLY A 78 -9.65 16.37 4.82
C GLY A 78 -9.28 16.09 3.35
N ALA A 79 -7.99 15.98 3.03
CA ALA A 79 -7.49 15.78 1.68
C ALA A 79 -7.57 14.31 1.28
N ASP A 80 -7.82 14.04 0.00
CA ASP A 80 -7.65 12.70 -0.55
C ASP A 80 -6.16 12.37 -0.70
N ALA A 81 -5.62 11.61 0.25
CA ALA A 81 -4.22 11.18 0.20
C ALA A 81 -3.91 10.30 -1.01
N GLN A 82 -4.89 9.68 -1.68
CA GLN A 82 -4.66 8.93 -2.92
C GLN A 82 -4.30 9.86 -4.09
N ALA A 83 -4.79 11.10 -4.06
CA ALA A 83 -4.60 12.09 -5.12
C ALA A 83 -3.25 12.82 -5.07
N ILE A 84 -2.37 12.53 -4.11
CA ILE A 84 -1.07 13.21 -3.97
C ILE A 84 0.00 12.70 -4.96
N ALA A 85 -0.33 11.67 -5.74
CA ALA A 85 0.54 11.11 -6.78
C ALA A 85 -0.24 10.92 -8.09
N PRO A 86 0.40 11.11 -9.26
CA PRO A 86 -0.25 10.86 -10.53
C PRO A 86 -0.52 9.36 -10.73
N PRO A 87 -1.46 8.98 -11.61
CA PRO A 87 -1.57 7.60 -12.08
C PRO A 87 -0.25 7.11 -12.67
N LEU A 88 0.05 5.81 -12.54
CA LEU A 88 1.31 5.21 -12.98
C LEU A 88 1.67 5.54 -14.45
N ALA A 89 0.66 5.60 -15.33
CA ALA A 89 0.84 5.95 -16.74
C ALA A 89 1.46 7.34 -16.99
N TYR A 90 1.44 8.22 -15.98
CA TYR A 90 1.96 9.58 -16.03
C TYR A 90 3.07 9.82 -14.98
N ALA A 91 3.59 8.78 -14.33
CA ALA A 91 4.60 8.91 -13.27
C ALA A 91 5.90 9.57 -13.76
N ALA A 92 6.20 9.49 -15.05
CA ALA A 92 7.34 10.14 -15.70
C ALA A 92 6.93 11.29 -16.65
N GLY A 93 5.72 11.85 -16.48
CA GLY A 93 5.13 12.83 -17.38
C GLY A 93 4.40 12.20 -18.59
N PRO A 94 3.80 13.01 -19.47
CA PRO A 94 3.14 12.52 -20.68
C PRO A 94 4.17 11.93 -21.67
N ARG A 95 3.78 10.86 -22.39
CA ARG A 95 4.60 10.36 -23.50
C ARG A 95 4.68 11.43 -24.60
N PRO A 96 5.87 11.74 -25.14
CA PRO A 96 5.98 12.66 -26.27
C PRO A 96 5.17 12.12 -27.46
N HIS A 97 4.47 13.03 -28.14
CA HIS A 97 3.72 12.77 -29.37
C HIS A 97 4.62 12.35 -30.53
#